data_AF-A0A087RNB3-F1
#
_entry.id   AF-A0A087RNB3-F1
#
_cell.length_a   1.000
_cell.length_b   1.000
_cell.length_c   1.000
_cell.angle_alpha   90.00
_cell.angle_beta   90.00
_cell.angle_gamma   90.00
#
_symmetry.space_group_name_H-M   'P 1'
#
loop_
_entity.id
_entity.type
_entity.pdbx_description
1 polymer ?
#
loop_
_entity_poly.entity_id
_entity_poly.type
_entity_poly.pdbx_seq_one_letter_code
_entity_poly.pdbx_strand_id
1 'polypeptide(L)'
;IISALQKNSKFDFSIDGEVISLDNEDFVIDFDADEDFAVSKRDNYVVFISTSRNKEMMAKGLIKDVARRLQTLRKERGYNPTDVLGVASILDLDEESLEMIKEKADDLAF
;
A
#
# COMPACT_ATOMS: atom_id res chain seq x y z
N ILE A 1 0.36 -17.50 -25.51
CA ILE A 1 -1.00 -17.27 -26.05
C ILE A 1 -1.31 -15.77 -26.13
N ILE A 2 -1.41 -15.05 -25.00
CA ILE A 2 -1.76 -13.60 -24.98
C ILE A 2 -0.89 -12.75 -25.93
N SER A 3 0.45 -12.88 -25.88
CA SER A 3 1.33 -12.10 -26.78
C SER A 3 1.14 -12.44 -28.27
N ALA A 4 0.73 -13.67 -28.59
CA ALA A 4 0.45 -14.08 -29.95
C ALA A 4 -0.90 -13.52 -30.43
N LEU A 5 -1.93 -13.51 -29.58
CA LEU A 5 -3.19 -12.84 -29.85
C LEU A 5 -3.02 -11.34 -30.07
N GLN A 6 -2.19 -10.66 -29.26
CA GLN A 6 -1.89 -9.24 -29.46
C GLN A 6 -1.19 -8.93 -30.79
N LYS A 7 -0.26 -9.81 -31.21
CA LYS A 7 0.56 -9.56 -32.40
C LYS A 7 -0.10 -10.02 -33.70
N ASN A 8 -0.82 -11.14 -33.65
CA ASN A 8 -1.31 -11.85 -34.82
C ASN A 8 -2.85 -11.96 -34.85
N SER A 9 -3.57 -11.49 -33.82
CA SER A 9 -5.03 -11.58 -33.65
C SER A 9 -5.60 -13.01 -33.64
N LYS A 10 -4.74 -14.03 -33.55
CA LYS A 10 -5.14 -15.44 -33.52
C LYS A 10 -4.08 -16.31 -32.83
N PHE A 11 -4.50 -17.48 -32.38
CA PHE A 11 -3.63 -18.51 -31.83
C PHE A 11 -4.00 -19.89 -32.39
N ASP A 12 -2.98 -20.63 -32.83
CA ASP A 12 -3.15 -21.96 -33.44
C ASP A 12 -2.83 -23.05 -32.41
N PHE A 13 -3.81 -23.90 -32.08
CA PHE A 13 -3.64 -25.09 -31.26
C PHE A 13 -3.39 -26.30 -32.15
N SER A 14 -2.37 -27.10 -31.81
CA SER A 14 -2.11 -28.39 -32.45
C SER A 14 -2.59 -29.50 -31.53
N ILE A 15 -3.71 -30.15 -31.88
CA ILE A 15 -4.30 -31.26 -31.12
C ILE A 15 -4.48 -32.44 -32.07
N ASP A 16 -3.96 -33.60 -31.70
CA ASP A 16 -4.06 -34.86 -32.47
C ASP A 16 -3.66 -34.75 -33.95
N GLY A 17 -2.76 -33.82 -34.28
CA GLY A 17 -2.28 -33.59 -35.66
C GLY A 17 -3.13 -32.64 -36.49
N GLU A 18 -4.25 -32.14 -35.96
CA GLU A 18 -5.04 -31.07 -36.55
C GLU A 18 -4.68 -29.71 -35.94
N VAL A 19 -4.75 -28.67 -36.78
CA VAL A 19 -4.52 -27.28 -36.35
C VAL A 19 -5.86 -26.57 -36.24
N ILE A 20 -6.20 -26.16 -35.02
CA ILE A 20 -7.39 -25.36 -34.72
C ILE A 20 -6.93 -23.92 -34.48
N SER A 21 -7.36 -23.00 -35.33
CA SER A 21 -7.06 -21.56 -35.21
C SER A 21 -8.22 -20.87 -34.51
N LEU A 22 -7.94 -20.22 -33.39
CA LEU A 22 -8.92 -19.40 -32.65
C LEU A 22 -8.52 -17.93 -32.72
N ASP A 23 -9.48 -17.04 -32.94
CA ASP A 23 -9.27 -15.59 -32.98
C ASP A 23 -9.64 -14.92 -31.65
N ASN A 24 -9.52 -13.59 -31.55
CA ASN A 24 -9.77 -12.88 -30.30
C ASN A 24 -11.21 -13.03 -29.76
N GLU A 25 -12.21 -13.26 -30.62
CA GLU A 25 -13.61 -13.42 -30.22
C GLU A 25 -13.86 -14.77 -29.53
N ASP A 26 -12.98 -15.76 -29.78
CA ASP A 26 -13.03 -17.09 -29.17
C ASP A 26 -12.43 -17.13 -27.75
N PHE A 27 -11.75 -16.07 -27.30
CA PHE A 27 -11.11 -16.03 -25.97
C PHE A 27 -11.85 -15.09 -25.00
N VAL A 28 -12.15 -15.63 -23.81
CA VAL A 28 -12.46 -14.81 -22.64
C VAL A 28 -11.18 -14.61 -21.84
N ILE A 29 -10.62 -13.40 -21.92
CA ILE A 29 -9.45 -13.02 -21.14
C ILE A 29 -9.94 -12.39 -19.83
N ASP A 30 -9.63 -13.02 -18.72
CA ASP A 30 -9.81 -12.44 -17.39
C ASP A 30 -8.46 -12.34 -16.67
N PHE A 31 -8.45 -11.60 -15.57
CA PHE A 31 -7.29 -11.52 -14.69
C PHE A 31 -7.70 -11.99 -13.30
N ASP A 32 -6.74 -12.56 -12.58
CA ASP A 32 -6.89 -12.81 -11.15
C ASP A 32 -5.98 -11.85 -10.38
N ALA A 33 -6.46 -11.38 -9.24
CA ALA A 33 -5.68 -10.52 -8.38
C ALA A 33 -4.68 -11.35 -7.59
N ASP A 34 -3.43 -10.90 -7.50
CA ASP A 34 -2.51 -11.44 -6.50
C ASP A 34 -3.03 -11.12 -5.08
N GLU A 35 -2.73 -11.96 -4.09
CA GLU A 35 -3.25 -11.89 -2.72
C GLU A 35 -2.94 -10.53 -2.05
N ASP A 36 -1.84 -9.89 -2.47
CA ASP A 36 -1.38 -8.58 -2.00
C ASP A 36 -2.11 -7.38 -2.63
N PHE A 37 -3.19 -7.62 -3.40
CA PHE A 37 -3.95 -6.58 -4.07
C PHE A 37 -5.46 -6.72 -3.86
N ALA A 38 -6.08 -5.61 -3.48
CA ALA A 38 -7.52 -5.44 -3.57
C ALA A 38 -7.86 -4.93 -4.97
N VAL A 39 -8.79 -5.62 -5.64
CA VAL A 39 -9.18 -5.28 -7.01
C VAL A 39 -10.67 -4.99 -7.10
N SER A 40 -11.00 -3.95 -7.87
CA SER A 40 -12.38 -3.59 -8.18
C SER A 40 -12.51 -3.32 -9.68
N LYS A 41 -13.56 -3.87 -10.29
CA LYS A 41 -13.89 -3.68 -11.70
C LYS A 41 -15.24 -3.01 -11.82
N ARG A 42 -15.30 -1.94 -12.61
CA ARG A 42 -16.54 -1.24 -12.97
C ARG A 42 -16.47 -0.83 -14.43
N ASP A 43 -17.45 -1.28 -15.22
CA ASP A 43 -17.50 -1.05 -16.66
C ASP A 43 -16.16 -1.45 -17.32
N ASN A 44 -15.47 -0.49 -17.95
CA ASN A 44 -14.17 -0.69 -18.59
C ASN A 44 -12.97 -0.30 -17.71
N TYR A 45 -13.19 -0.06 -16.41
CA TYR A 45 -12.13 0.27 -15.46
C TYR A 45 -11.84 -0.89 -14.52
N VAL A 46 -10.55 -1.13 -14.31
CA VAL A 46 -10.03 -2.04 -13.28
C VAL A 46 -9.07 -1.25 -12.42
N VAL A 47 -9.29 -1.27 -11.11
CA VAL A 47 -8.45 -0.58 -10.12
C VAL A 47 -7.78 -1.62 -9.23
N PHE A 48 -6.46 -1.53 -9.12
CA PHE A 48 -5.64 -2.32 -8.21
C PHE A 48 -5.14 -1.43 -7.08
N ILE A 49 -5.31 -1.86 -5.84
CA ILE A 49 -4.73 -1.22 -4.66
C ILE A 49 -3.91 -2.27 -3.94
N SER A 50 -2.61 -1.99 -3.74
CA SER A 50 -1.79 -2.86 -2.89
C SER A 50 -2.32 -2.83 -1.46
N THR A 51 -2.56 -4.01 -0.89
CA THR A 51 -2.95 -4.19 0.52
C THR A 51 -1.73 -4.28 1.43
N SER A 52 -0.52 -4.33 0.85
CA SER A 52 0.73 -4.35 1.61
C SER A 52 0.88 -3.07 2.46
N ARG A 53 1.33 -3.25 3.70
CA ARG A 53 1.64 -2.14 4.59
C ARG A 53 2.86 -1.38 4.07
N ASN A 54 2.63 -0.17 3.56
CA ASN A 54 3.72 0.73 3.20
C ASN A 54 4.37 1.31 4.48
N LYS A 55 5.62 0.92 4.74
CA LYS A 55 6.42 1.40 5.89
C LYS A 55 6.41 2.92 6.04
N GLU A 56 6.49 3.67 4.94
CA GLU A 56 6.46 5.14 4.96
C GLU A 56 5.13 5.67 5.52
N MET A 57 4.00 5.08 5.11
CA MET A 57 2.68 5.49 5.59
C MET A 57 2.49 5.12 7.06
N MET A 58 2.98 3.96 7.48
CA MET A 58 2.97 3.55 8.88
C MET A 58 3.78 4.52 9.76
N ALA A 59 5.00 4.85 9.35
CA ALA A 59 5.86 5.81 10.06
C ALA A 59 5.18 7.19 10.19
N LYS A 60 4.59 7.71 9.11
CA LYS A 60 3.81 8.97 9.14
C LYS A 60 2.62 8.90 10.10
N GLY A 61 1.89 7.79 10.11
CA GLY A 61 0.76 7.58 11.02
C GLY A 61 1.22 7.55 12.48
N LEU A 62 2.31 6.84 12.75
CA LEU A 62 2.89 6.69 14.08
C LEU A 62 3.38 8.03 14.64
N ILE A 63 4.15 8.81 13.86
CA ILE A 63 4.59 10.15 14.26
C ILE A 63 3.41 11.07 14.59
N LYS A 64 2.36 11.06 13.76
CA LYS A 64 1.14 11.85 14.03
C LYS A 64 0.47 11.43 15.33
N ASP A 65 0.39 10.14 15.62
CA ASP A 65 -0.21 9.66 16.86
C ASP A 65 0.65 10.02 18.09
N VAL A 66 1.98 9.90 17.98
CA VAL A 66 2.93 10.33 19.02
C VAL A 66 2.78 11.82 19.31
N ALA A 67 2.81 12.67 18.28
CA ALA A 67 2.61 14.11 18.42
C ALA A 67 1.28 14.42 19.14
N ARG A 68 0.20 13.77 18.70
CA ARG A 68 -1.13 13.93 19.30
C ARG A 68 -1.14 13.58 20.79
N ARG A 69 -0.52 12.46 21.18
CA ARG A 69 -0.44 12.02 22.58
C ARG A 69 0.40 12.97 23.43
N LEU A 70 1.54 13.44 22.91
CA LEU A 70 2.36 14.44 23.59
C LEU A 70 1.58 15.74 23.83
N GLN A 71 0.82 16.20 22.83
CA GLN A 71 -0.01 17.41 22.98
C GLN A 71 -1.15 17.22 24.00
N THR A 72 -1.78 16.05 24.04
CA THR A 72 -2.76 15.72 25.09
C THR A 72 -2.12 15.75 26.48
N LEU A 73 -0.95 15.11 26.64
CA LEU A 73 -0.22 15.09 27.91
C LEU A 73 0.16 16.50 28.37
N ARG A 74 0.51 17.39 27.44
CA ARG A 74 0.79 18.80 27.76
C ARG A 74 -0.42 19.49 28.38
N LYS A 75 -1.61 19.28 27.81
CA LYS A 75 -2.87 19.84 28.32
C LYS A 75 -3.23 19.28 29.67
N GLU A 76 -3.11 17.97 29.85
CA GLU A 76 -3.41 17.28 31.12
C GLU A 76 -2.50 17.75 32.27
N ARG A 77 -1.25 18.10 31.96
CA ARG A 77 -0.29 18.66 32.92
C ARG A 77 -0.41 20.17 33.12
N GLY A 78 -1.29 20.84 32.38
CA GLY A 78 -1.52 22.28 32.48
C GLY A 78 -0.37 23.14 31.93
N TYR A 79 0.44 22.61 31.00
CA TYR A 79 1.48 23.41 30.35
C TYR A 79 0.87 24.40 29.35
N ASN A 80 1.49 25.58 29.23
CA ASN A 80 1.10 26.54 28.22
C ASN A 80 1.57 26.07 26.84
N PRO A 81 0.85 26.42 25.75
CA PRO A 81 1.26 26.06 24.39
C PRO A 81 2.66 26.55 24.03
N THR A 82 3.09 27.69 24.58
CA THR A 82 4.38 28.32 24.32
C THR A 82 5.54 27.75 25.14
N ASP A 83 5.26 26.83 26.08
CA ASP A 83 6.30 26.28 26.95
C ASP A 83 7.22 25.36 26.14
N VAL A 84 8.51 25.68 26.14
CA VAL A 84 9.56 24.80 25.62
C VAL A 84 9.99 23.86 26.74
N LEU A 85 9.63 22.58 26.62
CA LEU A 85 9.97 21.53 27.59
C LEU A 85 11.28 20.86 27.17
N GLY A 86 12.14 20.53 28.14
CA GLY A 86 13.50 20.04 27.86
C GLY A 86 13.57 18.62 27.31
N VAL A 87 12.65 17.73 27.68
CA VAL A 87 12.61 16.36 27.17
C VAL A 87 11.21 15.77 27.30
N ALA A 88 10.86 14.90 26.35
CA ALA A 88 9.73 13.97 26.47
C ALA A 88 10.25 12.55 26.23
N SER A 89 9.79 11.60 27.05
CA SER A 89 10.18 10.20 26.95
C SER A 89 8.97 9.36 26.57
N ILE A 90 9.18 8.45 25.62
CA ILE A 90 8.19 7.45 25.20
C ILE A 90 8.73 6.10 25.65
N LEU A 91 7.88 5.31 26.30
CA LEU A 91 8.20 3.95 26.75
C LEU A 91 7.40 2.95 25.91
N ASP A 92 7.82 1.69 25.95
CA ASP A 92 7.11 0.55 25.35
C ASP A 92 6.91 0.63 23.83
N LEU A 93 7.88 1.20 23.12
CA LEU A 93 7.99 1.08 21.66
C LEU A 93 8.70 -0.24 21.31
N ASP A 94 8.11 -1.04 20.43
CA ASP A 94 8.80 -2.16 19.79
C ASP A 94 9.89 -1.67 18.81
N GLU A 95 10.77 -2.59 18.39
CA GLU A 95 11.91 -2.25 17.52
C GLU A 95 11.46 -1.64 16.18
N GLU A 96 10.37 -2.17 15.60
CA GLU A 96 9.84 -1.71 14.32
C GLU A 96 9.35 -0.25 14.42
N SER A 97 8.58 0.05 15.47
CA SER A 97 8.06 1.38 15.74
C SER A 97 9.17 2.37 16.09
N LEU A 98 10.20 1.90 16.83
CA LEU A 98 11.37 2.71 17.16
C LEU A 98 12.15 3.11 15.91
N GLU A 99 12.37 2.17 14.99
CA GLU A 99 13.05 2.43 13.72
C GLU A 99 12.25 3.42 12.87
N MET A 100 10.94 3.20 12.73
CA MET A 100 10.04 4.11 12.01
C MET A 100 10.02 5.53 12.58
N ILE A 101 10.02 5.69 13.91
CA ILE A 101 10.05 7.00 14.55
C ILE A 101 11.41 7.67 14.36
N LYS A 102 12.52 6.95 14.49
CA LYS A 102 13.87 7.51 14.32
C LYS A 102 14.06 8.12 12.94
N GLU A 103 13.57 7.47 11.89
CA GLU A 103 13.66 7.99 10.52
C GLU A 103 12.86 9.28 10.30
N LYS A 104 11.86 9.56 11.15
CA LYS A 104 10.91 10.67 11.01
C LYS A 104 10.83 11.55 12.24
N ALA A 105 11.81 11.47 13.14
CA ALA A 105 11.77 12.17 14.42
C ALA A 105 11.74 13.70 14.25
N ASP A 106 12.37 14.21 13.19
CA ASP A 106 12.37 15.64 12.88
C ASP A 106 10.96 16.18 12.57
N ASP A 107 10.03 15.32 12.12
CA ASP A 107 8.64 15.69 11.88
C ASP A 107 7.84 15.91 13.19
N LEU A 108 8.39 15.52 14.35
CA LEU A 108 7.82 15.80 15.68
C LEU A 108 8.16 17.21 16.18
N ALA A 109 9.12 17.90 15.57
CA ALA A 109 9.68 19.15 16.08
C ALA A 109 8.79 20.40 15.88
N PHE A 110 7.52 20.22 15.50
CA PHE A 110 6.58 21.30 15.17
C PHE A 110 5.44 21.44 16.20
#